data_AF-A0A4Q2MAH4-F1
#
_entry.id   AF-A0A4Q2MAH4-F1
#
_cell.length_a   1.000
_cell.length_b   1.000
_cell.length_c   1.000
_cell.angle_alpha   90.00
_cell.angle_beta   90.00
_cell.angle_gamma   90.00
#
_symmetry.space_group_name_H-M   'P 1'
#
loop_
_entity.id
_entity.type
_entity.pdbx_description
1 polymer ?
#
loop_
_entity_poly.entity_id
_entity_poly.type
_entity_poly.pdbx_seq_one_letter_code
_entity_poly.pdbx_strand_id
1 'polypeptide(L)'
;MASAVERLATAGLRPIERERWVGSPVPEQSETLLQRISGRLDAASSSGDIEGLQIVDPSSKVRYYRGRWRAPVVGDTGDFMARRPQAYGADLWCAVRLVNGTATKLAEFPIDNPVIPGRDEAWRLQMAIDATRGAPQQFALEPFSSGDAVIVKFFSPIPGFAERYLQLIGLSLETSGALFAYRVPIGAMPSLMQLFNDMLWMTTISVEGTP
;
A
#
# COMPACT_ATOMS: atom_id res chain seq x y z
N MET A 1 -34.16 14.35 -24.03
CA MET A 1 -32.86 14.97 -23.68
C MET A 1 -31.80 13.88 -23.73
N ALA A 2 -30.65 14.12 -24.37
CA ALA A 2 -29.55 13.17 -24.36
C ALA A 2 -29.08 12.93 -22.92
N SER A 3 -28.85 11.67 -22.56
CA SER A 3 -28.31 11.30 -21.26
C SER A 3 -26.92 11.91 -21.04
N ALA A 4 -26.47 11.98 -19.78
CA ALA A 4 -25.12 12.42 -19.48
C ALA A 4 -24.06 11.61 -20.24
N VAL A 5 -24.27 10.29 -20.37
CA VAL A 5 -23.38 9.37 -21.08
C VAL A 5 -23.31 9.70 -22.58
N GLU A 6 -24.46 9.91 -23.23
CA GLU A 6 -24.52 10.24 -24.66
C GLU A 6 -23.83 11.57 -24.98
N ARG A 7 -23.97 12.57 -24.10
CA ARG A 7 -23.27 13.85 -24.26
C ARG A 7 -21.76 13.71 -24.15
N LEU A 8 -21.27 12.91 -23.21
CA LEU A 8 -19.84 12.64 -23.04
C LEU A 8 -19.28 11.88 -24.25
N ALA A 9 -20.00 10.87 -24.73
CA ALA A 9 -19.61 10.10 -25.92
C ALA A 9 -19.54 10.99 -27.17
N THR A 10 -20.51 11.88 -27.36
CA THR A 10 -20.54 12.84 -28.47
C THR A 10 -19.37 13.83 -28.40
N ALA A 11 -18.90 14.17 -27.21
CA ALA A 11 -17.70 14.99 -26.99
C ALA A 11 -16.39 14.21 -27.21
N GLY A 12 -16.44 12.95 -27.67
CA GLY A 12 -15.27 12.12 -27.96
C GLY A 12 -14.69 11.39 -26.74
N LEU A 13 -15.35 11.46 -25.58
CA LEU A 13 -14.92 10.73 -24.39
C LEU A 13 -15.33 9.27 -24.51
N ARG A 14 -14.42 8.37 -24.14
CA ARG A 14 -14.67 6.92 -24.13
C ARG A 14 -14.89 6.43 -22.70
N PRO A 15 -15.89 5.57 -22.46
CA PRO A 15 -16.05 4.94 -21.16
C PRO A 15 -14.83 4.06 -20.86
N ILE A 16 -14.37 4.11 -19.62
CA ILE A 16 -13.36 3.20 -19.07
C ILE A 16 -14.09 2.31 -18.07
N GLU A 17 -13.93 1.00 -18.23
CA GLU A 17 -14.47 0.03 -17.27
C GLU A 17 -13.82 0.21 -15.91
N ARG A 18 -14.59 0.01 -14.84
CA ARG A 18 -14.12 0.16 -13.46
C ARG A 18 -12.86 -0.66 -13.22
N GLU A 19 -12.89 -1.91 -13.65
CA GLU A 19 -11.82 -2.88 -13.42
C GLU A 19 -10.53 -2.42 -14.11
N ARG A 20 -10.65 -1.82 -15.30
CA ARG A 20 -9.53 -1.22 -16.04
C ARG A 20 -9.02 0.08 -15.41
N TRP A 21 -9.91 0.90 -14.85
CA TRP A 21 -9.52 2.12 -14.12
C TRP A 21 -8.73 1.79 -12.85
N VAL A 22 -9.24 0.84 -12.07
CA VAL A 22 -8.63 0.45 -10.80
C VAL A 22 -7.33 -0.30 -11.06
N GLY A 23 -7.31 -1.27 -11.99
CA GLY A 23 -6.12 -2.05 -12.30
C GLY A 23 -5.61 -2.82 -11.08
N SER A 24 -6.51 -3.45 -10.33
CA SER A 24 -6.15 -4.24 -9.15
C SER A 24 -5.31 -5.47 -9.54
N PRO A 25 -4.34 -5.89 -8.72
CA PRO A 25 -3.73 -7.20 -8.87
C PRO A 25 -4.75 -8.30 -8.57
N VAL A 26 -4.36 -9.56 -8.80
CA VAL A 26 -5.19 -10.72 -8.43
C VAL A 26 -5.27 -10.80 -6.90
N PRO A 27 -6.46 -11.06 -6.31
CA PRO A 27 -6.59 -11.35 -4.89
C PRO A 27 -5.73 -12.55 -4.48
N GLU A 28 -4.99 -12.41 -3.38
CA GLU A 28 -4.13 -13.45 -2.83
C GLU A 28 -4.00 -13.28 -1.31
N GLN A 29 -3.59 -14.34 -0.61
CA GLN A 29 -3.28 -14.25 0.82
C GLN A 29 -1.95 -13.53 1.05
N SER A 30 -1.77 -12.90 2.21
CA SER A 30 -0.53 -12.19 2.57
C SER A 30 0.67 -13.13 2.49
N GLU A 31 0.53 -14.34 3.00
CA GLU A 31 1.57 -15.37 3.02
C GLU A 31 1.98 -15.79 1.61
N THR A 32 1.02 -15.86 0.68
CA THR A 32 1.30 -16.20 -0.73
C THR A 32 2.17 -15.12 -1.38
N LEU A 33 1.87 -13.84 -1.13
CA LEU A 33 2.68 -12.74 -1.65
C LEU A 33 4.10 -12.78 -1.03
N LEU A 34 4.22 -13.03 0.27
CA LEU A 34 5.52 -13.16 0.94
C LEU A 34 6.34 -14.33 0.40
N GLN A 35 5.72 -15.48 0.17
CA GLN A 35 6.37 -16.64 -0.43
C GLN A 35 6.86 -16.35 -1.84
N ARG A 36 6.05 -15.66 -2.66
CA ARG A 36 6.45 -15.24 -4.01
C ARG A 36 7.69 -14.34 -3.97
N ILE A 37 7.69 -13.32 -3.11
CA ILE A 37 8.82 -12.40 -2.98
C ILE A 37 10.06 -13.11 -2.41
N SER A 38 9.90 -13.99 -1.43
CA SER A 38 10.99 -14.81 -0.89
C SER A 38 11.63 -15.67 -2.00
N GLY A 39 10.83 -16.31 -2.84
CA GLY A 39 11.33 -17.07 -4.00
C GLY A 39 12.08 -16.21 -5.03
N ARG A 40 11.69 -14.94 -5.19
CA ARG A 40 12.42 -13.98 -6.04
C ARG A 40 13.77 -13.60 -5.42
N LEU A 41 13.84 -13.44 -4.10
CA LEU A 41 15.10 -13.20 -3.38
C LEU A 41 16.02 -14.43 -3.39
N ASP A 42 15.47 -15.64 -3.31
CA ASP A 42 16.25 -16.89 -3.43
C ASP A 42 16.97 -16.97 -4.78
N ALA A 43 16.28 -16.59 -5.86
CA ALA A 43 16.82 -16.55 -7.22
C ALA A 43 17.76 -15.36 -7.47
N ALA A 44 17.76 -14.34 -6.60
CA ALA A 44 18.61 -13.17 -6.78
C ALA A 44 20.10 -13.49 -6.50
N SER A 45 20.99 -12.76 -7.18
CA SER A 45 22.41 -12.79 -6.87
C SER A 45 22.70 -12.18 -5.49
N SER A 46 23.87 -12.49 -4.92
CA SER A 46 24.30 -11.86 -3.68
C SER A 46 24.36 -10.34 -3.85
N SER A 47 23.76 -9.59 -2.92
CA SER A 47 23.65 -8.13 -3.04
C SER A 47 24.95 -7.38 -2.70
N GLY A 48 25.85 -8.01 -1.96
CA GLY A 48 26.97 -7.31 -1.32
C GLY A 48 26.48 -6.34 -0.24
N ASP A 49 27.42 -5.55 0.28
CA ASP A 49 27.10 -4.44 1.18
C ASP A 49 26.45 -3.29 0.41
N ILE A 50 25.38 -2.71 0.95
CA ILE A 50 24.61 -1.65 0.31
C ILE A 50 24.63 -0.43 1.22
N GLU A 51 25.51 0.51 0.88
CA GLU A 51 25.61 1.77 1.60
C GLU A 51 24.29 2.56 1.55
N GLY A 52 23.86 3.07 2.70
CA GLY A 52 22.66 3.89 2.82
C GLY A 52 21.34 3.13 2.69
N LEU A 53 21.34 1.79 2.74
CA LEU A 53 20.13 0.99 2.76
C LEU A 53 19.20 1.40 3.93
N GLN A 54 17.92 1.55 3.63
CA GLN A 54 16.87 1.80 4.61
C GLN A 54 15.84 0.67 4.53
N ILE A 55 15.36 0.19 5.68
CA ILE A 55 14.26 -0.78 5.78
C ILE A 55 13.10 -0.16 6.54
N VAL A 56 11.90 -0.66 6.31
CA VAL A 56 10.76 -0.38 7.19
C VAL A 56 10.79 -1.33 8.37
N ASP A 57 10.90 -0.76 9.57
CA ASP A 57 10.88 -1.49 10.82
C ASP A 57 9.51 -2.16 11.05
N PRO A 58 9.47 -3.50 11.04
CA PRO A 58 8.23 -4.24 11.27
C PRO A 58 7.80 -4.22 12.74
N SER A 59 8.67 -3.84 13.68
CA SER A 59 8.34 -3.74 15.11
C SER A 59 7.74 -2.38 15.51
N SER A 60 7.92 -1.37 14.66
CA SER A 60 7.39 -0.02 14.86
C SER A 60 5.87 0.06 14.64
N LYS A 61 5.21 0.99 15.33
CA LYS A 61 3.75 1.21 15.21
C LYS A 61 3.36 1.52 13.76
N VAL A 62 2.40 0.77 13.23
CA VAL A 62 1.93 0.90 11.83
C VAL A 62 1.28 2.23 11.52
N ARG A 63 0.83 2.99 12.53
CA ARG A 63 0.15 4.29 12.35
C ARG A 63 1.09 5.47 12.07
N TYR A 64 2.41 5.28 12.08
CA TYR A 64 3.37 6.35 11.78
C TYR A 64 4.40 5.91 10.74
N TYR A 65 3.95 5.76 9.49
CA TYR A 65 4.75 5.26 8.38
C TYR A 65 6.14 5.90 8.27
N ARG A 66 6.22 7.24 8.31
CA ARG A 66 7.50 7.97 8.17
C ARG A 66 8.53 7.58 9.24
N GLY A 67 8.08 7.33 10.46
CA GLY A 67 8.97 6.97 11.57
C GLY A 67 9.42 5.51 11.58
N ARG A 68 8.94 4.69 10.64
CA ARG A 68 9.35 3.28 10.57
C ARG A 68 10.63 3.07 9.77
N TRP A 69 11.05 4.06 8.98
CA TRP A 69 12.26 3.96 8.18
C TRP A 69 13.51 4.05 9.07
N ARG A 70 14.39 3.05 8.96
CA ARG A 70 15.68 3.03 9.65
C ARG A 70 16.73 2.24 8.85
N ALA A 71 18.00 2.42 9.22
CA ALA A 71 19.05 1.53 8.75
C ALA A 71 18.88 0.11 9.33
N PRO A 72 19.36 -0.93 8.63
CA PRO A 72 19.54 -2.26 9.20
C PRO A 72 20.41 -2.24 10.47
N VAL A 73 20.10 -3.09 11.43
CA VAL A 73 20.88 -3.26 12.67
C VAL A 73 21.20 -4.72 12.95
N VAL A 74 22.20 -4.96 13.82
CA VAL A 74 22.51 -6.31 14.32
C VAL A 74 21.25 -6.94 14.91
N GLY A 75 20.98 -8.20 14.54
CA GLY A 75 19.76 -8.92 14.88
C GLY A 75 18.67 -8.89 13.80
N ASP A 76 18.68 -7.95 12.85
CA ASP A 76 17.73 -7.97 11.74
C ASP A 76 18.00 -9.18 10.83
N THR A 77 17.05 -10.12 10.81
CA THR A 77 17.13 -11.32 9.98
C THR A 77 15.77 -11.60 9.35
N GLY A 78 15.77 -11.92 8.07
CA GLY A 78 14.57 -12.20 7.28
C GLY A 78 14.39 -11.23 6.11
N ASP A 79 13.20 -11.22 5.53
CA ASP A 79 12.86 -10.42 4.37
C ASP A 79 12.15 -9.12 4.77
N PHE A 80 12.59 -8.01 4.18
CA PHE A 80 12.13 -6.66 4.48
C PHE A 80 11.80 -5.89 3.21
N MET A 81 10.85 -4.96 3.32
CA MET A 81 10.71 -3.88 2.36
C MET A 81 11.76 -2.80 2.65
N ALA A 82 12.41 -2.32 1.60
CA ALA A 82 13.56 -1.46 1.69
C ALA A 82 13.61 -0.38 0.60
N ARG A 83 14.47 0.61 0.83
CA ARG A 83 14.91 1.57 -0.18
C ARG A 83 16.43 1.61 -0.22
N ARG A 84 17.00 1.55 -1.43
CA ARG A 84 18.44 1.73 -1.66
C ARG A 84 18.71 3.03 -2.42
N PRO A 85 19.72 3.81 -2.03
CA PRO A 85 20.15 4.96 -2.81
C PRO A 85 20.61 4.56 -4.23
N GLN A 86 20.53 5.52 -5.15
CA GLN A 86 21.12 5.44 -6.47
C GLN A 86 21.83 6.75 -6.80
N ALA A 87 22.79 6.71 -7.74
CA ALA A 87 23.62 7.86 -8.07
C ALA A 87 22.82 9.10 -8.50
N TYR A 88 21.66 8.90 -9.14
CA TYR A 88 20.79 9.96 -9.62
C TYR A 88 19.32 9.58 -9.44
N GLY A 89 18.48 10.54 -9.06
CA GLY A 89 17.03 10.33 -8.91
C GLY A 89 16.62 9.89 -7.49
N ALA A 90 15.37 9.44 -7.36
CA ALA A 90 14.81 9.01 -6.08
C ALA A 90 15.30 7.60 -5.71
N ASP A 91 15.49 7.29 -4.43
CA ASP A 91 15.90 5.94 -4.00
C ASP A 91 14.96 4.87 -4.55
N LEU A 92 15.57 3.75 -4.93
CA LEU A 92 14.89 2.62 -5.53
C LEU A 92 14.18 1.79 -4.47
N TRP A 93 12.97 1.38 -4.77
CA TRP A 93 12.20 0.46 -3.94
C TRP A 93 12.73 -0.96 -4.16
N CYS A 94 12.91 -1.71 -3.08
CA CYS A 94 13.41 -3.07 -3.16
C CYS A 94 12.85 -3.97 -2.05
N ALA A 95 12.81 -5.27 -2.30
CA ALA A 95 12.81 -6.28 -1.27
C ALA A 95 14.26 -6.66 -0.95
N VAL A 96 14.58 -6.89 0.33
CA VAL A 96 15.92 -7.27 0.77
C VAL A 96 15.85 -8.41 1.78
N ARG A 97 16.77 -9.37 1.67
CA ARG A 97 17.01 -10.37 2.72
C ARG A 97 18.19 -9.94 3.58
N LEU A 98 17.95 -9.78 4.87
CA LEU A 98 18.98 -9.49 5.86
C LEU A 98 19.36 -10.76 6.64
N VAL A 99 20.64 -10.87 6.97
CA VAL A 99 21.17 -11.83 7.95
C VAL A 99 22.01 -11.06 8.94
N ASN A 100 21.55 -10.99 10.18
CA ASN A 100 22.18 -10.24 11.27
C ASN A 100 22.53 -8.77 10.92
N GLY A 101 21.62 -8.08 10.22
CA GLY A 101 21.79 -6.69 9.79
C GLY A 101 22.48 -6.51 8.43
N THR A 102 23.06 -7.57 7.85
CA THR A 102 23.76 -7.49 6.57
C THR A 102 22.84 -7.92 5.42
N ALA A 103 22.78 -7.12 4.35
CA ALA A 103 22.06 -7.47 3.14
C ALA A 103 22.75 -8.63 2.41
N THR A 104 21.99 -9.68 2.11
CA THR A 104 22.48 -10.89 1.43
C THR A 104 21.86 -11.09 0.07
N LYS A 105 20.59 -10.69 -0.11
CA LYS A 105 19.84 -10.74 -1.36
C LYS A 105 19.05 -9.46 -1.54
N LEU A 106 18.88 -9.03 -2.78
CA LEU A 106 18.07 -7.86 -3.11
C LEU A 106 17.32 -8.09 -4.42
N ALA A 107 16.07 -7.66 -4.47
CA ALA A 107 15.26 -7.59 -5.68
C ALA A 107 14.61 -6.21 -5.78
N GLU A 108 14.80 -5.53 -6.91
CA GLU A 108 14.27 -4.18 -7.13
C GLU A 108 12.84 -4.24 -7.65
N PHE A 109 12.01 -3.31 -7.18
CA PHE A 109 10.66 -3.15 -7.65
C PHE A 109 10.61 -2.21 -8.88
N PRO A 110 9.69 -2.45 -9.83
CA PRO A 110 8.73 -3.57 -9.86
C PRO A 110 9.39 -4.91 -10.23
N ILE A 111 8.99 -5.99 -9.55
CA ILE A 111 9.50 -7.35 -9.78
C ILE A 111 8.65 -8.09 -10.81
N ASP A 112 7.33 -8.00 -10.69
CA ASP A 112 6.41 -8.82 -11.48
C ASP A 112 5.86 -8.09 -12.71
N ASN A 113 5.59 -6.78 -12.61
CA ASN A 113 5.04 -6.01 -13.72
C ASN A 113 5.76 -4.66 -13.91
N PRO A 114 6.57 -4.49 -14.97
CA PRO A 114 7.35 -3.27 -15.19
C PRO A 114 6.51 -2.00 -15.42
N VAL A 115 5.21 -2.15 -15.69
CA VAL A 115 4.28 -1.02 -15.90
C VAL A 115 3.76 -0.47 -14.57
N ILE A 116 3.82 -1.26 -13.49
CA ILE A 116 3.34 -0.82 -12.18
C ILE A 116 4.44 -0.01 -11.48
N PRO A 117 4.11 1.12 -10.84
CA PRO A 117 5.08 1.86 -10.04
C PRO A 117 5.66 0.97 -8.93
N GLY A 118 6.99 0.88 -8.80
CA GLY A 118 7.63 0.02 -7.80
C GLY A 118 7.19 0.31 -6.35
N ARG A 119 6.76 1.55 -6.06
CA ARG A 119 6.18 1.91 -4.74
C ARG A 119 4.91 1.12 -4.42
N ASP A 120 4.09 0.77 -5.41
CA ASP A 120 2.82 0.07 -5.20
C ASP A 120 3.10 -1.38 -4.76
N GLU A 121 4.07 -2.05 -5.41
CA GLU A 121 4.53 -3.38 -4.99
C GLU A 121 5.21 -3.33 -3.62
N ALA A 122 6.02 -2.31 -3.35
CA ALA A 122 6.69 -2.14 -2.06
C ALA A 122 5.68 -1.93 -0.91
N TRP A 123 4.69 -1.05 -1.09
CA TRP A 123 3.67 -0.82 -0.06
C TRP A 123 2.80 -2.06 0.16
N ARG A 124 2.46 -2.79 -0.91
CA ARG A 124 1.72 -4.06 -0.79
C ARG A 124 2.55 -5.13 -0.07
N LEU A 125 3.86 -5.24 -0.36
CA LEU A 125 4.77 -6.12 0.39
C LEU A 125 4.78 -5.75 1.88
N GLN A 126 4.91 -4.45 2.21
CA GLN A 126 4.92 -4.02 3.59
C GLN A 126 3.62 -4.38 4.32
N MET A 127 2.47 -4.21 3.67
CA MET A 127 1.17 -4.62 4.18
C MET A 127 1.09 -6.12 4.46
N ALA A 128 1.62 -6.96 3.57
CA ALA A 128 1.68 -8.40 3.79
C ALA A 128 2.58 -8.76 4.97
N ILE A 129 3.77 -8.14 5.08
CA ILE A 129 4.69 -8.34 6.21
C ILE A 129 3.99 -8.01 7.54
N ASP A 130 3.31 -6.88 7.59
CA ASP A 130 2.60 -6.39 8.77
C ASP A 130 1.43 -7.33 9.16
N ALA A 131 0.65 -7.78 8.18
CA ALA A 131 -0.47 -8.70 8.39
C ALA A 131 -0.01 -10.06 8.91
N THR A 132 0.97 -10.70 8.27
CA THR A 132 1.49 -12.03 8.68
C THR A 132 2.17 -11.98 10.06
N ARG A 133 2.64 -10.80 10.51
CA ARG A 133 3.18 -10.60 11.86
C ARG A 133 2.11 -10.31 12.92
N GLY A 134 0.83 -10.31 12.56
CA GLY A 134 -0.27 -10.01 13.48
C GLY A 134 -0.42 -8.53 13.82
N ALA A 135 0.21 -7.64 13.05
CA ALA A 135 0.11 -6.19 13.20
C ALA A 135 -0.32 -5.54 11.86
N PRO A 136 -1.46 -5.92 11.27
CA PRO A 136 -1.90 -5.42 9.97
C PRO A 136 -2.01 -3.90 9.94
N GLN A 137 -1.85 -3.33 8.75
CA GLN A 137 -2.06 -1.90 8.53
C GLN A 137 -3.45 -1.46 8.96
N GLN A 138 -3.54 -0.27 9.55
CA GLN A 138 -4.75 0.23 10.18
C GLN A 138 -5.36 1.39 9.40
N PHE A 139 -6.69 1.44 9.35
CA PHE A 139 -7.46 2.58 8.92
C PHE A 139 -8.56 2.90 9.94
N ALA A 140 -9.06 4.12 9.92
CA ALA A 140 -10.06 4.60 10.84
C ALA A 140 -11.35 4.97 10.11
N LEU A 141 -12.49 4.76 10.77
CA LEU A 141 -13.81 5.12 10.28
C LEU A 141 -14.45 6.14 11.21
N GLU A 142 -14.95 7.23 10.64
CA GLU A 142 -15.70 8.26 11.38
C GLU A 142 -17.03 8.54 10.66
N PRO A 143 -18.16 8.63 11.37
CA PRO A 143 -19.43 9.01 10.77
C PRO A 143 -19.34 10.41 10.15
N PHE A 144 -19.90 10.58 8.94
CA PHE A 144 -20.09 11.92 8.38
C PHE A 144 -21.39 12.54 8.91
N SER A 145 -21.41 13.85 9.09
CA SER A 145 -22.51 14.58 9.77
C SER A 145 -23.89 14.39 9.15
N SER A 146 -23.99 14.15 7.84
CA SER A 146 -25.25 13.85 7.15
C SER A 146 -25.73 12.40 7.29
N GLY A 147 -24.92 11.49 7.84
CA GLY A 147 -25.26 10.07 8.02
C GLY A 147 -25.27 9.22 6.74
N ASP A 148 -25.12 9.83 5.56
CA ASP A 148 -25.10 9.16 4.26
C ASP A 148 -23.71 8.66 3.83
N ALA A 149 -22.68 8.99 4.63
CA ALA A 149 -21.29 8.73 4.31
C ALA A 149 -20.45 8.45 5.57
N VAL A 150 -19.27 7.89 5.32
CA VAL A 150 -18.25 7.58 6.31
C VAL A 150 -16.96 8.25 5.86
N ILE A 151 -16.24 8.89 6.77
CA ILE A 151 -14.87 9.34 6.57
C ILE A 151 -13.95 8.15 6.84
N VAL A 152 -13.14 7.78 5.86
CA VAL A 152 -12.12 6.76 5.96
C VAL A 152 -10.76 7.43 6.06
N LYS A 153 -10.05 7.26 7.17
CA LYS A 153 -8.73 7.84 7.44
C LYS A 153 -7.63 6.80 7.34
N PHE A 154 -6.52 7.14 6.69
CA PHE A 154 -5.39 6.25 6.49
C PHE A 154 -4.15 6.78 7.21
N PHE A 155 -3.37 5.88 7.83
CA PHE A 155 -2.16 6.24 8.59
C PHE A 155 -0.86 5.78 7.91
N SER A 156 -1.01 5.00 6.84
CA SER A 156 0.07 4.52 5.98
C SER A 156 -0.33 4.69 4.52
N PRO A 157 0.64 4.80 3.61
CA PRO A 157 0.35 4.81 2.18
C PRO A 157 -0.33 3.50 1.78
N ILE A 158 -1.16 3.58 0.74
CA ILE A 158 -1.81 2.43 0.11
C ILE A 158 -1.34 2.34 -1.35
N PRO A 159 -1.29 1.15 -1.95
CA PRO A 159 -0.97 1.00 -3.37
C PRO A 159 -1.92 1.82 -4.26
N GLY A 160 -1.41 2.31 -5.38
CA GLY A 160 -2.18 3.17 -6.29
C GLY A 160 -3.48 2.57 -6.81
N PHE A 161 -3.63 1.24 -6.90
CA PHE A 161 -4.91 0.63 -7.28
C PHE A 161 -6.01 0.88 -6.23
N ALA A 162 -5.67 0.81 -4.94
CA ALA A 162 -6.61 1.07 -3.86
C ALA A 162 -6.98 2.56 -3.80
N GLU A 163 -6.01 3.43 -4.04
CA GLU A 163 -6.25 4.87 -4.17
C GLU A 163 -7.17 5.19 -5.35
N ARG A 164 -6.92 4.62 -6.55
CA ARG A 164 -7.79 4.79 -7.72
C ARG A 164 -9.21 4.29 -7.48
N TYR A 165 -9.37 3.22 -6.69
CA TYR A 165 -10.69 2.76 -6.28
C TYR A 165 -11.40 3.77 -5.38
N LEU A 166 -10.70 4.31 -4.36
CA LEU A 166 -11.24 5.37 -3.50
C LEU A 166 -11.64 6.63 -4.28
N GLN A 167 -10.83 7.04 -5.26
CA GLN A 167 -11.14 8.17 -6.16
C GLN A 167 -12.39 7.92 -7.03
N LEU A 168 -12.73 6.65 -7.29
CA LEU A 168 -13.95 6.32 -8.03
C LEU A 168 -15.20 6.38 -7.15
N ILE A 169 -15.09 5.97 -5.89
CA ILE A 169 -16.26 5.80 -5.01
C ILE A 169 -16.44 6.93 -3.98
N GLY A 170 -15.46 7.82 -3.83
CA GLY A 170 -15.44 8.81 -2.76
C GLY A 170 -14.74 10.10 -3.15
N LEU A 171 -14.70 11.02 -2.20
CA LEU A 171 -14.07 12.34 -2.34
C LEU A 171 -12.92 12.48 -1.36
N SER A 172 -11.76 12.90 -1.85
CA SER A 172 -10.61 13.19 -0.98
C SER A 172 -10.92 14.34 -0.03
N LEU A 173 -10.45 14.25 1.20
CA LEU A 173 -10.63 15.25 2.25
C LEU A 173 -9.28 15.67 2.83
N GLU A 174 -9.17 16.97 3.14
CA GLU A 174 -8.16 17.47 4.06
C GLU A 174 -8.40 16.88 5.46
N THR A 175 -7.32 16.51 6.15
CA THR A 175 -7.43 15.82 7.45
C THR A 175 -6.28 16.20 8.37
N SER A 176 -6.56 16.23 9.67
CA SER A 176 -5.55 16.32 10.73
C SER A 176 -5.39 14.96 11.42
N GLY A 177 -4.15 14.57 11.71
CA GLY A 177 -3.87 13.34 12.46
C GLY A 177 -3.96 12.04 11.63
N ALA A 178 -4.15 12.14 10.32
CA ALA A 178 -4.05 11.03 9.37
C ALA A 178 -3.19 11.45 8.17
N LEU A 179 -2.68 10.48 7.40
CA LEU A 179 -1.88 10.74 6.21
C LEU A 179 -2.74 11.29 5.06
N PHE A 180 -3.94 10.74 4.89
CA PHE A 180 -4.97 11.22 3.97
C PHE A 180 -6.33 10.64 4.38
N ALA A 181 -7.41 11.20 3.86
CA ALA A 181 -8.77 10.75 4.13
C ALA A 181 -9.69 10.85 2.91
N TYR A 182 -10.74 10.03 2.91
CA TYR A 182 -11.79 10.05 1.90
C TYR A 182 -13.17 10.04 2.55
N ARG A 183 -14.11 10.85 2.04
CA ARG A 183 -15.54 10.69 2.29
C ARG A 183 -16.09 9.64 1.32
N VAL A 184 -16.62 8.55 1.86
CA VAL A 184 -17.16 7.43 1.11
C VAL A 184 -18.65 7.26 1.42
N PRO A 185 -19.55 7.21 0.42
CA PRO A 185 -20.97 6.93 0.64
C PRO A 185 -21.16 5.58 1.33
N ILE A 186 -22.13 5.50 2.25
CA ILE A 186 -22.33 4.29 3.07
C ILE A 186 -22.62 3.04 2.21
N GLY A 187 -23.30 3.21 1.07
CA GLY A 187 -23.58 2.13 0.13
C GLY A 187 -22.35 1.55 -0.57
N ALA A 188 -21.23 2.26 -0.60
CA ALA A 188 -19.98 1.78 -1.21
C ALA A 188 -19.05 1.09 -0.19
N MET A 189 -19.34 1.20 1.10
CA MET A 189 -18.51 0.64 2.18
C MET A 189 -18.32 -0.88 2.10
N PRO A 190 -19.34 -1.72 1.78
CA PRO A 190 -19.14 -3.16 1.71
C PRO A 190 -18.06 -3.56 0.69
N SER A 191 -18.08 -2.98 -0.51
CA SER A 191 -17.08 -3.27 -1.54
C SER A 191 -15.69 -2.70 -1.20
N LEU A 192 -15.63 -1.56 -0.51
CA LEU A 192 -14.37 -1.02 -0.02
C LEU A 192 -13.74 -1.93 1.05
N MET A 193 -14.53 -2.41 2.00
CA MET A 193 -14.05 -3.34 3.03
C MET A 193 -13.57 -4.64 2.43
N GLN A 194 -14.26 -5.15 1.40
CA GLN A 194 -13.81 -6.33 0.67
C GLN A 194 -12.44 -6.08 0.02
N LEU A 195 -12.23 -4.95 -0.66
CA LEU A 195 -10.93 -4.62 -1.23
C LEU A 195 -9.84 -4.56 -0.16
N PHE A 196 -10.11 -3.93 0.99
CA PHE A 196 -9.14 -3.83 2.08
C PHE A 196 -8.80 -5.16 2.72
N ASN A 197 -9.76 -6.07 2.87
CA ASN A 197 -9.53 -7.40 3.42
C ASN A 197 -8.81 -8.31 2.42
N ASP A 198 -9.33 -8.39 1.19
CA ASP A 198 -8.89 -9.39 0.19
C ASP A 198 -7.56 -9.01 -0.47
N MET A 199 -7.23 -7.70 -0.54
CA MET A 199 -6.08 -7.21 -1.31
C MET A 199 -4.96 -6.61 -0.46
N LEU A 200 -5.30 -6.05 0.70
CA LEU A 200 -4.40 -5.25 1.54
C LEU A 200 -4.30 -5.74 2.99
N TRP A 201 -5.13 -6.71 3.38
CA TRP A 201 -5.16 -7.31 4.71
C TRP A 201 -5.22 -6.28 5.86
N MET A 202 -5.96 -5.18 5.65
CA MET A 202 -6.04 -4.09 6.61
C MET A 202 -7.09 -4.33 7.69
N THR A 203 -6.95 -3.65 8.82
CA THR A 203 -7.93 -3.68 9.90
C THR A 203 -8.43 -2.28 10.26
N THR A 204 -9.68 -2.21 10.72
CA THR A 204 -10.27 -0.98 11.23
C THR A 204 -9.84 -0.74 12.68
N ILE A 205 -9.67 0.52 13.05
CA ILE A 205 -9.53 0.97 14.44
C ILE A 205 -10.60 1.99 14.78
N SER A 206 -11.03 1.98 16.04
CA SER A 206 -11.77 3.10 16.61
C SER A 206 -10.81 4.29 16.76
N VAL A 207 -11.17 5.44 16.19
CA VAL A 207 -10.56 6.70 16.60
C VAL A 207 -11.18 7.05 17.93
N GLU A 208 -10.59 6.59 19.03
CA GLU A 208 -10.92 7.17 20.33
C GLU A 208 -10.58 8.66 20.26
N GLY A 209 -11.61 9.49 20.44
CA GLY A 209 -11.45 10.93 20.54
C GLY A 209 -10.39 11.22 21.57
N THR A 210 -9.29 11.81 21.12
CA THR A 210 -8.32 12.40 22.04
C THR A 210 -8.89 13.78 22.41
N PRO A 211 -8.90 14.15 23.70
CA PRO A 211 -9.87 15.07 24.32
C PRO A 211 -9.92 16.49 23.75
#